data_AF-A0A255PLC3-F1
#
_entry.id   AF-A0A255PLC3-F1
#
_cell.length_a   1.000
_cell.length_b   1.000
_cell.length_c   1.000
_cell.angle_alpha   90.00
_cell.angle_beta   90.00
_cell.angle_gamma   90.00
#
_symmetry.space_group_name_H-M   'P 1'
#
loop_
_entity.id
_entity.type
_entity.pdbx_description
1 polymer ?
#
loop_
_entity_poly.entity_id
_entity_poly.type
_entity_poly.pdbx_seq_one_letter_code
_entity_poly.pdbx_strand_id
1 'polypeptide(L)'
;MERTQPDAVPAVRPTAHPQFGRPPTIKAALVRTMLGEMADRLEANRPDEPITAIGRLALIQATTMDPVLAPALREAAPEIPEATGSVVRREYAAQLREIAGGA
;
A
#
# COMPACT_ATOMS: atom_id res chain seq x y z
N MET A 1 -39.06 -21.22 -48.86
CA MET A 1 -37.81 -21.75 -48.28
C MET A 1 -37.28 -20.68 -47.32
N GLU A 2 -37.75 -20.72 -46.08
CA GLU A 2 -37.32 -19.80 -45.01
C GLU A 2 -36.03 -20.31 -44.40
N ARG A 3 -34.96 -19.50 -44.45
CA ARG A 3 -33.69 -19.79 -43.77
C ARG A 3 -33.63 -19.00 -42.46
N THR A 4 -33.66 -19.79 -41.40
CA THR A 4 -33.37 -19.57 -39.99
C THR A 4 -32.42 -18.40 -39.70
N GLN A 5 -32.91 -17.54 -38.81
CA GLN A 5 -32.23 -16.44 -38.14
C GLN A 5 -31.06 -16.95 -37.27
N PRO A 6 -29.83 -16.41 -37.39
CA PRO A 6 -28.74 -16.81 -36.51
C PRO A 6 -28.88 -16.14 -35.14
N ASP A 7 -28.77 -17.01 -34.15
CA ASP A 7 -28.74 -16.79 -32.70
C ASP A 7 -27.87 -15.59 -32.31
N ALA A 8 -28.44 -14.71 -31.48
CA ALA A 8 -27.78 -13.54 -30.94
C ALA A 8 -26.67 -13.98 -29.98
N VAL A 9 -25.42 -13.90 -30.44
CA VAL A 9 -24.25 -13.99 -29.56
C VAL A 9 -24.34 -12.85 -28.54
N PRO A 10 -24.40 -13.13 -27.22
CA PRO A 10 -24.41 -12.08 -26.22
C PRO A 10 -23.06 -11.36 -26.29
N ALA A 11 -23.13 -10.04 -26.48
CA ALA A 11 -22.01 -9.15 -26.38
C ALA A 11 -21.29 -9.38 -25.04
N VAL A 12 -20.16 -10.08 -25.09
CA VAL A 12 -19.16 -10.04 -24.02
C VAL A 12 -18.71 -8.59 -23.91
N ARG A 13 -19.35 -7.86 -23.01
CA ARG A 13 -18.88 -6.54 -22.60
C ARG A 13 -17.45 -6.77 -22.13
N PRO A 14 -16.42 -6.12 -22.71
CA PRO A 14 -15.10 -6.20 -22.14
C PRO A 14 -15.22 -5.67 -20.71
N THR A 15 -15.05 -6.56 -19.74
CA THR A 15 -14.93 -6.21 -18.33
C THR A 15 -13.78 -5.21 -18.29
N ALA A 16 -14.11 -3.93 -18.09
CA ALA A 16 -13.12 -2.89 -17.94
C ALA A 16 -12.17 -3.35 -16.83
N HIS A 17 -10.90 -3.54 -17.17
CA HIS A 17 -9.82 -3.63 -16.21
C HIS A 17 -9.23 -2.22 -16.09
N PRO A 18 -9.72 -1.34 -15.19
CA PRO A 18 -9.00 -0.13 -14.85
C PRO A 18 -7.93 -0.50 -13.81
N GLN A 19 -6.86 -1.16 -14.24
CA GLN A 19 -5.63 -1.21 -13.41
C GLN A 19 -4.77 0.04 -13.61
N PHE A 20 -5.08 0.85 -14.63
CA PHE A 20 -4.45 2.13 -14.92
C PHE A 20 -5.46 3.26 -14.70
N GLY A 21 -5.35 3.98 -13.58
CA GLY A 21 -6.12 5.20 -13.35
C GLY A 21 -7.03 5.20 -12.13
N ARG A 22 -6.59 4.65 -10.98
CA ARG A 22 -7.21 5.09 -9.73
C ARG A 22 -7.04 6.61 -9.64
N PRO A 23 -8.11 7.38 -9.38
CA PRO A 23 -7.98 8.80 -9.14
C PRO A 23 -6.91 9.02 -8.06
N PRO A 24 -6.05 10.04 -8.20
CA PRO A 24 -4.93 10.27 -7.28
C PRO A 24 -5.39 10.36 -5.82
N THR A 25 -6.61 10.83 -5.58
CA THR A 25 -7.28 10.86 -4.27
C THR A 25 -7.52 9.47 -3.67
N ILE A 26 -7.95 8.48 -4.46
CA ILE A 26 -8.14 7.09 -3.98
C ILE A 26 -6.79 6.44 -3.64
N LYS A 27 -5.76 6.71 -4.45
CA LYS A 27 -4.40 6.20 -4.19
C LYS A 27 -3.85 6.77 -2.88
N ALA A 28 -3.97 8.08 -2.66
CA ALA A 28 -3.49 8.74 -1.45
C ALA A 28 -4.23 8.24 -0.19
N ALA A 29 -5.56 8.05 -0.26
CA ALA A 29 -6.33 7.49 0.85
C ALA A 29 -5.86 6.08 1.21
N LEU A 30 -5.63 5.23 0.21
CA LEU A 30 -5.15 3.87 0.45
C LEU A 30 -3.73 3.84 1.04
N VAL A 31 -2.83 4.71 0.57
CA VAL A 31 -1.48 4.84 1.14
C VAL A 31 -1.57 5.22 2.62
N ARG A 32 -2.42 6.19 3.00
CA ARG A 32 -2.62 6.55 4.42
C ARG A 32 -3.14 5.38 5.25
N THR A 33 -4.11 4.62 4.74
CA THR A 33 -4.60 3.40 5.42
C THR A 33 -3.47 2.42 5.66
N MET A 34 -2.66 2.15 4.63
CA MET A 34 -1.54 1.21 4.71
C MET A 34 -0.42 1.68 5.65
N LEU A 35 -0.15 2.99 5.73
CA LEU A 35 0.78 3.55 6.72
C LEU A 35 0.27 3.35 8.14
N GLY A 36 -1.05 3.47 8.37
CA GLY A 36 -1.69 3.13 9.64
C GLY A 36 -1.51 1.66 10.00
N GLU A 37 -1.79 0.74 9.06
CA GLU A 37 -1.57 -0.70 9.27
C GLU A 37 -0.11 -1.03 9.58
N MET A 38 0.84 -0.36 8.94
CA MET A 38 2.27 -0.50 9.23
C MET A 38 2.58 -0.06 10.67
N ALA A 39 2.04 1.07 11.11
CA ALA A 39 2.20 1.58 12.47
C ALA A 39 1.64 0.59 13.51
N ASP A 40 0.43 0.08 13.29
CA ASP A 40 -0.21 -0.87 14.21
C ASP A 40 0.60 -2.17 14.34
N ARG A 41 1.15 -2.67 13.23
CA ARG A 41 2.02 -3.87 13.24
C ARG A 41 3.31 -3.65 14.02
N LEU A 42 3.89 -2.47 13.92
CA LEU A 42 5.12 -2.10 14.64
C LEU A 42 4.88 -2.03 16.15
N GLU A 43 3.74 -1.49 16.56
CA GLU A 43 3.39 -1.42 17.97
C GLU A 43 2.98 -2.76 18.58
N ALA A 44 2.29 -3.60 17.81
CA ALA A 44 1.91 -4.94 18.24
C ALA A 44 3.12 -5.89 18.38
N ASN A 45 4.19 -5.68 17.60
CA ASN A 45 5.33 -6.59 17.54
C ASN A 45 6.62 -5.95 18.05
N ARG A 46 6.91 -6.15 19.34
CA ARG A 46 8.14 -5.69 20.02
C ARG A 46 8.36 -4.18 19.79
N PRO A 47 7.47 -3.31 20.33
CA PRO A 47 7.48 -1.87 20.06
C PRO A 47 8.77 -1.16 20.45
N ASP A 48 9.48 -1.69 21.44
CA ASP A 48 10.72 -1.10 21.95
C ASP A 48 11.98 -1.65 21.23
N GLU A 49 11.82 -2.57 20.26
CA GLU A 49 12.94 -3.03 19.44
C GLU A 49 13.27 -2.04 18.31
N PRO A 50 14.53 -2.01 17.85
CA PRO A 50 14.91 -1.27 16.66
C PRO A 50 14.30 -1.89 15.40
N ILE A 51 13.93 -1.02 14.45
CA ILE A 51 13.73 -1.35 13.05
C ILE A 51 14.89 -0.78 12.24
N THR A 52 15.43 -1.60 11.34
CA THR A 52 16.50 -1.22 10.40
C THR A 52 15.91 -0.81 9.06
N ALA A 53 16.73 -0.21 8.19
CA ALA A 53 16.33 0.09 6.81
C ALA A 53 15.80 -1.15 6.05
N ILE A 54 16.43 -2.31 6.25
CA ILE A 54 15.96 -3.59 5.70
C ILE A 54 14.63 -4.02 6.33
N GLY A 55 14.49 -3.87 7.65
CA GLY A 55 13.24 -4.16 8.35
C GLY A 55 12.08 -3.31 7.85
N ARG A 56 12.32 -2.02 7.54
CA ARG A 56 11.34 -1.14 6.90
C ARG A 56 10.92 -1.65 5.51
N LEU A 57 11.87 -2.07 4.69
CA LEU A 57 11.56 -2.63 3.36
C LEU A 57 10.71 -3.91 3.48
N ALA A 58 11.06 -4.78 4.42
CA ALA A 58 10.28 -5.99 4.71
C ALA A 58 8.87 -5.65 5.21
N LEU A 59 8.72 -4.62 6.06
CA LEU A 59 7.42 -4.14 6.53
C LEU A 59 6.53 -3.65 5.37
N ILE A 60 7.10 -2.90 4.43
CA ILE A 60 6.36 -2.43 3.24
C ILE A 60 5.93 -3.63 2.39
N GLN A 61 6.81 -4.59 2.14
CA GLN A 61 6.47 -5.81 1.38
C GLN A 61 5.41 -6.67 2.08
N ALA A 62 5.47 -6.77 3.41
CA ALA A 62 4.46 -7.46 4.22
C ALA A 62 3.11 -6.74 4.19
N THR A 63 3.10 -5.44 3.89
CA THR A 63 1.87 -4.63 3.78
C THR A 63 1.31 -4.69 2.37
N THR A 64 2.16 -4.65 1.35
CA THR A 64 1.73 -4.80 -0.04
C THR A 64 2.83 -5.32 -0.96
N MET A 65 2.43 -6.13 -1.93
CA MET A 65 3.24 -6.50 -3.09
C MET A 65 2.76 -5.83 -4.38
N ASP A 66 1.81 -4.88 -4.28
CA ASP A 66 1.32 -4.15 -5.44
C ASP A 66 2.42 -3.23 -6.00
N PRO A 67 2.76 -3.35 -7.29
CA PRO A 67 3.87 -2.61 -7.89
C PRO A 67 3.62 -1.10 -8.01
N VAL A 68 2.38 -0.64 -7.84
CA VAL A 68 1.99 0.78 -7.88
C VAL A 68 1.96 1.39 -6.49
N LEU A 69 1.59 0.60 -5.46
CA LEU A 69 1.49 1.06 -4.07
C LEU A 69 2.80 0.95 -3.31
N ALA A 70 3.62 -0.08 -3.55
CA ALA A 70 4.89 -0.25 -2.86
C ALA A 70 5.85 0.95 -3.04
N PRO A 71 6.02 1.53 -4.26
CA PRO A 71 6.80 2.76 -4.41
C PRO A 71 6.18 3.94 -3.66
N ALA A 72 4.86 4.12 -3.76
CA ALA A 72 4.17 5.23 -3.09
C ALA A 72 4.28 5.15 -1.55
N LEU A 73 4.27 3.94 -0.99
CA LEU A 73 4.53 3.72 0.44
C LEU A 73 5.98 4.00 0.81
N ARG A 74 6.94 3.63 -0.04
CA ARG A 74 8.36 3.96 0.18
C ARG A 74 8.63 5.45 0.14
N GLU A 75 7.94 6.18 -0.72
CA GLU A 75 8.04 7.64 -0.81
C GLU A 75 7.36 8.33 0.37
N ALA A 76 6.22 7.80 0.82
CA ALA A 76 5.48 8.40 1.93
C ALA A 76 6.06 8.05 3.31
N ALA A 77 6.53 6.82 3.51
CA ALA A 77 7.08 6.40 4.79
C ALA A 77 8.47 7.01 5.04
N PRO A 78 8.81 7.45 6.26
CA PRO A 78 10.11 8.05 6.55
C PRO A 78 11.25 7.09 6.25
N GLU A 79 12.38 7.59 5.77
CA GLU A 79 13.59 6.79 5.65
C GLU A 79 14.26 6.61 7.02
N ILE A 80 14.87 5.45 7.23
CA ILE A 80 15.68 5.21 8.43
C ILE A 80 17.09 5.76 8.12
N PRO A 81 17.60 6.73 8.89
CA PRO A 81 18.88 7.35 8.60
C PRO A 81 20.01 6.31 8.60
N GLU A 82 20.84 6.32 7.56
CA GLU A 82 21.99 5.42 7.48
C GLU A 82 22.98 5.66 8.63
N ALA A 83 23.06 6.90 9.13
CA ALA A 83 23.94 7.27 10.24
C ALA A 83 23.60 6.54 11.55
N THR A 84 22.32 6.28 11.83
CA THR A 84 21.89 5.51 13.01
C THR A 84 21.68 4.03 12.68
N GLY A 85 21.43 3.69 11.42
CA GLY A 85 21.18 2.33 10.92
C GLY A 85 19.86 1.72 11.42
N SER A 86 19.20 2.36 12.39
CA SER A 86 17.95 1.92 13.00
C SER A 86 17.23 3.06 13.73
N VAL A 87 15.93 2.84 13.99
CA VAL A 87 15.03 3.68 14.80
C VAL A 87 14.17 2.76 15.66
N VAL A 88 13.69 3.19 16.82
CA VAL A 88 12.77 2.36 17.63
C VAL A 88 11.44 2.20 16.90
N ARG A 89 10.88 0.97 16.90
CA ARG A 89 9.63 0.67 16.20
C ARG A 89 8.47 1.56 16.62
N ARG A 90 8.31 1.85 17.91
CA ARG A 90 7.27 2.76 18.43
C ARG A 90 7.44 4.18 17.90
N GLU A 91 8.66 4.71 17.87
CA GLU A 91 8.95 6.05 17.33
C GLU A 91 8.65 6.11 15.83
N TYR A 92 9.05 5.06 15.11
CA TYR A 92 8.77 4.96 13.67
C TYR A 92 7.26 4.80 13.40
N ALA A 93 6.53 4.06 14.24
CA ALA A 93 5.08 3.93 14.15
C ALA A 93 4.36 5.28 14.38
N ALA A 94 4.83 6.08 15.33
CA ALA A 94 4.31 7.44 15.55
C ALA A 94 4.48 8.30 14.30
N GLN A 95 5.67 8.30 13.69
CA GLN A 95 5.92 9.05 12.44
C GLN A 95 4.98 8.61 11.31
N LEU A 96 4.75 7.31 11.16
CA LEU A 96 3.82 6.78 10.15
C LEU A 96 2.38 7.26 10.39
N ARG A 97 1.93 7.37 11.65
CA ARG A 97 0.60 7.89 11.99
C ARG A 97 0.46 9.38 11.70
N GLU A 98 1.47 10.18 12.03
CA GLU A 98 1.48 11.60 11.72
C GLU A 98 1.32 11.82 10.20
N ILE A 99 2.03 11.04 9.38
CA ILE A 99 1.93 11.10 7.92
C ILE A 99 0.59 10.57 7.41
N ALA A 100 0.03 9.54 8.06
CA ALA A 100 -1.31 9.05 7.76
C ALA A 100 -2.43 10.04 8.10
N GLY A 101 -2.10 11.16 8.78
CA GLY A 101 -3.06 12.18 9.22
C GLY A 101 -3.75 11.82 10.55
N GLY A 102 -3.18 10.89 11.31
CA GLY A 102 -3.62 10.58 12.68
C GLY A 102 -2.91 11.48 13.67
N ALA A 103 -3.61 12.54 14.10
CA ALA A 103 -3.30 13.35 15.28
C ALA A 103 -4.49 13.28 16.25
#